data_AF-D5T240-F1
#
_entry.id   AF-D5T240-F1
#
_cell.length_a   1.000
_cell.length_b   1.000
_cell.length_c   1.000
_cell.angle_alpha   90.00
_cell.angle_beta   90.00
_cell.angle_gamma   90.00
#
_symmetry.space_group_name_H-M   'P 1'
#
loop_
_entity.id
_entity.type
_entity.pdbx_description
1 polymer ?
#
loop_
_entity_poly.entity_id
_entity_poly.type
_entity_poly.pdbx_seq_one_letter_code
_entity_poly.pdbx_strand_id
1 'polypeptide(L)'
;MTTIGYVYALENKSFPGYIKIGQTAHLSQRLKQFNDTGIPDSRPTLLLFALKITNFKRAERLLHIALADKRDSLSKEYFKASYNQVKSAFDLLLFNDPNAEFVKPNAYNAKVTGIDQPNVIRKIGQRPNRNFHYLSIPIGAKLQFKDDPKIEVTVLDGKNQVLCRCGNLHTLSRAAICCYDYRHNLSGEQSGRDRNGFAWFSYHHILLKDVKPVVNAEL
;
A
#
# COMPACT_ATOMS: atom_id res chain seq x y z
N MET A 1 0.85 -17.96 33.63
CA MET A 1 2.17 -17.85 32.96
C MET A 1 2.06 -16.83 31.84
N THR A 2 2.95 -15.85 31.84
CA THR A 2 3.03 -14.83 30.78
C THR A 2 3.64 -15.46 29.53
N THR A 3 2.84 -15.71 28.50
CA THR A 3 3.33 -16.32 27.25
C THR A 3 3.82 -15.24 26.31
N ILE A 4 5.11 -15.28 25.94
CA ILE A 4 5.69 -14.43 24.90
C ILE A 4 5.38 -15.04 23.53
N GLY A 5 5.01 -14.21 22.57
CA GLY A 5 4.81 -14.61 21.19
C GLY A 5 4.80 -13.39 20.28
N TYR A 6 4.14 -13.52 19.14
CA TYR A 6 4.08 -12.48 18.12
C TYR A 6 2.63 -12.17 17.78
N VAL A 7 2.33 -10.88 17.66
CA VAL A 7 1.20 -10.40 16.85
C VAL A 7 1.77 -9.82 15.57
N TYR A 8 1.14 -10.10 14.44
CA TYR A 8 1.67 -9.76 13.12
C TYR A 8 0.61 -9.13 12.22
N ALA A 9 1.10 -8.37 11.24
CA ALA A 9 0.33 -7.88 10.10
C ALA A 9 0.90 -8.50 8.81
N LEU A 10 0.06 -9.18 8.03
CA LEU A 10 0.41 -9.74 6.72
C LEU A 10 -0.38 -9.07 5.62
N GLU A 11 0.21 -8.94 4.44
CA GLU A 11 -0.50 -8.62 3.19
C GLU A 11 -0.38 -9.79 2.22
N ASN A 12 -1.51 -10.21 1.65
CA ASN A 12 -1.53 -11.14 0.53
C ASN A 12 -1.59 -10.34 -0.77
N LYS A 13 -0.61 -10.50 -1.66
CA LYS A 13 -0.54 -9.74 -2.92
C LYS A 13 -1.71 -10.01 -3.87
N SER A 14 -2.47 -11.09 -3.68
CA SER A 14 -3.72 -11.35 -4.41
C SER A 14 -4.88 -10.45 -3.98
N PHE A 15 -4.81 -9.85 -2.78
CA PHE A 15 -5.86 -9.01 -2.19
C PHE A 15 -5.26 -7.70 -1.66
N PRO A 16 -4.75 -6.82 -2.54
CA PRO A 16 -4.11 -5.57 -2.13
C PRO A 16 -5.08 -4.67 -1.34
N GLY A 17 -4.57 -4.02 -0.30
CA GLY A 17 -5.36 -3.12 0.56
C GLY A 17 -6.15 -3.83 1.67
N TYR A 18 -6.00 -5.15 1.80
CA TYR A 18 -6.46 -5.93 2.95
C TYR A 18 -5.27 -6.42 3.77
N ILE A 19 -5.27 -6.09 5.06
CA ILE A 19 -4.25 -6.52 6.01
C ILE A 19 -4.84 -7.59 6.90
N LYS A 20 -4.15 -8.73 6.99
CA LYS A 20 -4.45 -9.77 7.96
C LYS A 20 -3.74 -9.49 9.27
N ILE A 21 -4.47 -9.44 10.38
CA ILE A 21 -3.88 -9.32 11.73
C ILE A 21 -4.07 -10.64 12.44
N GLY A 22 -2.98 -11.27 12.87
CA GLY A 22 -3.05 -12.54 13.58
C GLY A 22 -1.92 -12.69 14.59
N GLN A 23 -1.90 -13.86 15.24
CA GLN A 23 -0.98 -14.14 16.34
C GLN A 23 -0.33 -15.53 16.19
N THR A 24 0.87 -15.70 16.74
CA THR A 24 1.60 -16.97 16.73
C THR A 24 2.72 -17.01 17.75
N ALA A 25 3.08 -18.20 18.24
CA ALA A 25 4.32 -18.42 18.99
C ALA A 25 5.55 -18.53 18.07
N HIS A 26 5.36 -18.96 16.81
CA HIS A 26 6.42 -19.22 15.85
C HIS A 26 6.16 -18.49 14.52
N LEU A 27 6.74 -17.30 14.37
CA LEU A 27 6.47 -16.41 13.23
C LEU A 27 6.91 -17.01 11.89
N SER A 28 8.11 -17.58 11.81
CA SER A 28 8.65 -18.20 10.59
C SER A 28 7.77 -19.34 10.07
N GLN A 29 7.37 -20.25 10.96
CA GLN A 29 6.52 -21.39 10.61
C GLN A 29 5.13 -20.90 10.17
N ARG A 30 4.59 -19.89 10.85
CA ARG A 30 3.30 -19.32 10.50
C ARG A 30 3.31 -18.65 9.12
N LEU A 31 4.37 -17.91 8.80
CA LEU A 31 4.51 -17.29 7.48
C LEU A 31 4.64 -18.36 6.38
N LYS A 32 5.36 -19.45 6.64
CA LYS A 32 5.44 -20.61 5.72
C LYS A 32 4.05 -21.22 5.46
N GLN A 33 3.22 -21.40 6.50
CA GLN A 33 1.86 -21.93 6.33
C GLN A 33 0.98 -21.05 5.42
N PHE A 34 1.15 -19.73 5.43
CA PHE A 34 0.44 -18.82 4.54
C PHE A 34 0.97 -18.77 3.11
N ASN A 35 2.08 -19.46 2.84
CA ASN A 35 2.69 -19.58 1.52
C ASN A 35 2.90 -21.05 1.17
N ASP A 36 2.16 -21.94 1.82
CA ASP A 36 2.17 -23.37 1.51
C ASP A 36 1.29 -23.65 0.28
N THR A 37 1.19 -24.92 -0.13
CA THR A 37 0.53 -25.34 -1.37
C THR A 37 -0.84 -24.67 -1.60
N GLY A 38 -1.02 -24.05 -2.77
CA GLY A 38 -2.30 -23.43 -3.19
C GLY A 38 -2.25 -21.93 -3.49
N ILE A 39 -1.16 -21.22 -3.15
CA ILE A 39 -0.95 -19.82 -3.53
C ILE A 39 0.18 -19.74 -4.57
N PRO A 40 -0.03 -19.09 -5.74
CA PRO A 40 1.03 -18.93 -6.72
C PRO A 40 2.22 -18.15 -6.15
N ASP A 41 3.45 -18.59 -6.45
CA ASP A 41 4.69 -17.90 -6.04
C ASP A 41 4.77 -16.44 -6.52
N SER A 42 4.00 -16.09 -7.56
CA SER A 42 3.87 -14.71 -8.06
C SER A 42 3.01 -13.81 -7.17
N ARG A 43 2.27 -14.36 -6.20
CA ARG A 43 1.37 -13.62 -5.29
C ARG A 43 1.53 -14.06 -3.83
N PRO A 44 2.73 -13.99 -3.24
CA PRO A 44 2.98 -14.45 -1.89
C PRO A 44 2.24 -13.62 -0.85
N THR A 45 2.00 -14.24 0.30
CA THR A 45 1.64 -13.57 1.55
C THR A 45 2.93 -13.12 2.24
N LEU A 46 3.11 -11.80 2.39
CA LEU A 46 4.31 -11.22 2.99
C LEU A 46 4.02 -10.63 4.37
N LEU A 47 5.05 -10.64 5.21
CA LEU A 47 5.04 -9.96 6.49
C LEU A 47 5.26 -8.46 6.27
N LEU A 48 4.36 -7.65 6.82
CA LEU A 48 4.52 -6.19 6.85
C LEU A 48 5.34 -5.77 8.06
N PHE A 49 4.94 -6.27 9.22
CA PHE A 49 5.65 -6.15 10.49
C PHE A 49 5.04 -7.13 11.49
N ALA A 50 5.79 -7.42 12.55
CA ALA A 50 5.27 -8.08 13.73
C ALA A 50 5.77 -7.39 14.99
N LEU A 51 5.06 -7.58 16.09
CA LEU A 51 5.45 -7.16 17.43
C LEU A 51 5.61 -8.42 18.27
N LYS A 52 6.85 -8.67 18.72
CA LYS A 52 7.11 -9.64 19.77
C LYS A 52 6.58 -9.03 21.06
N ILE A 53 5.69 -9.71 21.78
CA ILE A 53 4.99 -9.12 22.93
C ILE A 53 4.59 -10.19 23.95
N THR A 54 4.46 -9.79 25.22
CA THR A 54 3.82 -10.63 26.24
C THR A 54 2.32 -10.72 25.99
N ASN A 55 1.71 -11.86 26.32
CA ASN A 55 0.27 -12.06 26.17
C ASN A 55 -0.25 -11.76 24.75
N PHE A 56 0.51 -12.16 23.73
CA PHE A 56 0.21 -11.94 22.31
C PHE A 56 -1.24 -12.29 21.89
N LYS A 57 -1.87 -13.30 22.52
CA LYS A 57 -3.30 -13.61 22.34
C LYS A 57 -4.24 -12.48 22.77
N ARG A 58 -3.95 -11.80 23.88
CA ARG A 58 -4.73 -10.65 24.35
C ARG A 58 -4.46 -9.42 23.47
N ALA A 59 -3.20 -9.21 23.10
CA ALA A 59 -2.80 -8.11 22.22
C ALA A 59 -3.53 -8.16 20.87
N GLU A 60 -3.63 -9.35 20.25
CA GLU A 60 -4.35 -9.53 18.98
C GLU A 60 -5.84 -9.23 19.10
N ARG A 61 -6.51 -9.71 20.15
CA ARG A 61 -7.92 -9.37 20.42
C ARG A 61 -8.13 -7.86 20.58
N LEU A 62 -7.24 -7.18 21.29
CA LEU A 62 -7.31 -5.72 21.44
C LEU A 62 -7.16 -5.00 20.10
N LEU A 63 -6.23 -5.45 19.25
CA LEU A 63 -6.08 -4.90 17.91
C LEU A 63 -7.31 -5.13 17.03
N HIS A 64 -7.94 -6.30 17.11
CA HIS A 64 -9.18 -6.57 16.39
C HIS A 64 -10.33 -5.67 16.84
N ILE A 65 -10.42 -5.38 18.14
CA ILE A 65 -11.40 -4.44 18.69
C ILE A 65 -11.10 -3.01 18.23
N ALA A 66 -9.84 -2.59 18.34
CA ALA A 66 -9.41 -1.23 17.96
C ALA A 66 -9.60 -0.93 16.47
N LEU A 67 -9.58 -1.96 15.62
CA LEU A 67 -9.74 -1.87 14.16
C LEU A 67 -11.08 -2.46 13.68
N ALA A 68 -12.04 -2.65 14.59
CA ALA A 68 -13.31 -3.31 14.26
C ALA A 68 -14.10 -2.60 13.15
N ASP A 69 -14.00 -1.26 13.07
CA ASP A 69 -14.63 -0.44 12.04
C ASP A 69 -14.00 -0.62 10.64
N LYS A 70 -12.80 -1.19 10.57
CA LYS A 70 -12.10 -1.51 9.31
C LYS A 70 -12.25 -2.97 8.90
N ARG A 71 -12.94 -3.78 9.69
CA ARG A 71 -13.02 -5.22 9.49
C ARG A 71 -13.97 -5.54 8.33
N ASP A 72 -13.50 -6.32 7.36
CA ASP A 72 -14.29 -6.65 6.17
C ASP A 72 -15.48 -7.58 6.49
N SER A 73 -15.28 -8.49 7.45
CA SER A 73 -16.36 -9.29 8.04
C SER A 73 -16.01 -9.72 9.45
N LEU A 74 -17.02 -9.90 10.29
CA LEU A 74 -16.85 -10.28 11.70
C LEU A 74 -16.16 -11.64 11.88
N SER A 75 -16.28 -12.54 10.89
CA SER A 75 -15.69 -13.89 10.94
C SER A 75 -14.24 -13.94 10.43
N LYS A 76 -13.76 -12.90 9.73
CA LYS A 76 -12.42 -12.89 9.13
C LYS A 76 -11.48 -11.98 9.88
N GLU A 77 -10.20 -12.34 9.93
CA GLU A 77 -9.13 -11.54 10.54
C GLU A 77 -8.51 -10.56 9.52
N TYR A 78 -9.30 -10.08 8.56
CA TYR A 78 -8.86 -9.21 7.47
C TYR A 78 -9.50 -7.83 7.60
N PHE A 79 -8.67 -6.80 7.45
CA PHE A 79 -9.01 -5.41 7.70
C PHE A 79 -8.70 -4.58 6.46
N LYS A 80 -9.67 -3.80 6.00
CA LYS A 80 -9.51 -2.83 4.92
C LYS A 80 -8.89 -1.55 5.48
N ALA A 81 -7.58 -1.59 5.70
CA ALA A 81 -6.80 -0.54 6.36
C ALA A 81 -5.44 -0.35 5.70
N SER A 82 -4.85 0.84 5.85
CA SER A 82 -3.49 1.10 5.38
C SER A 82 -2.43 0.65 6.40
N TYR A 83 -1.17 0.51 5.93
CA TYR A 83 -0.01 0.21 6.80
C TYR A 83 0.00 1.08 8.05
N ASN A 84 -0.04 2.40 7.87
CA ASN A 84 0.05 3.37 8.96
C ASN A 84 -1.10 3.23 9.97
N GLN A 85 -2.33 2.95 9.53
CA GLN A 85 -3.46 2.76 10.43
C GLN A 85 -3.26 1.55 11.33
N VAL A 86 -2.81 0.42 10.75
CA VAL A 86 -2.52 -0.79 11.52
C VAL A 86 -1.29 -0.58 12.41
N LYS A 87 -0.24 0.05 11.89
CA LYS A 87 1.01 0.31 12.63
C LYS A 87 0.76 1.17 13.86
N SER A 88 -0.03 2.23 13.75
CA SER A 88 -0.41 3.07 14.90
C SER A 88 -1.13 2.28 15.99
N ALA A 89 -2.00 1.33 15.63
CA ALA A 89 -2.64 0.46 16.61
C ALA A 89 -1.64 -0.46 17.33
N PHE A 90 -0.62 -0.97 16.60
CA PHE A 90 0.46 -1.75 17.21
C PHE A 90 1.40 -0.89 18.08
N ASP A 91 1.62 0.37 17.73
CA ASP A 91 2.45 1.29 18.52
C ASP A 91 1.85 1.54 19.91
N LEU A 92 0.52 1.52 20.05
CA LEU A 92 -0.15 1.55 21.35
C LEU A 92 0.20 0.34 22.22
N LEU A 93 0.36 -0.84 21.62
CA LEU A 93 0.78 -2.04 22.35
C LEU A 93 2.26 -1.97 22.75
N LEU A 94 3.11 -1.46 21.85
CA LEU A 94 4.53 -1.24 22.13
C LEU A 94 4.71 -0.32 23.35
N PHE A 95 3.95 0.77 23.43
CA PHE A 95 4.01 1.69 24.57
C PHE A 95 3.61 1.06 25.91
N ASN A 96 2.72 0.05 25.88
CA ASN A 96 2.13 -0.55 27.08
C ASN A 96 2.80 -1.85 27.54
N ASP A 97 3.78 -2.38 26.81
CA ASP A 97 4.56 -3.56 27.23
C ASP A 97 6.07 -3.28 27.08
N PRO A 98 6.83 -3.23 28.18
CA PRO A 98 8.27 -2.93 28.13
C PRO A 98 9.11 -4.02 27.45
N ASN A 99 8.55 -5.23 27.25
CA ASN A 99 9.21 -6.31 26.54
C ASN A 99 8.82 -6.37 25.06
N ALA A 100 7.99 -5.42 24.61
CA ALA A 100 7.53 -5.40 23.24
C ALA A 100 8.62 -4.89 22.30
N GLU A 101 8.81 -5.58 21.18
CA GLU A 101 9.83 -5.21 20.19
C GLU A 101 9.31 -5.47 18.77
N PHE A 102 9.47 -4.49 17.89
CA PHE A 102 9.14 -4.66 16.48
C PHE A 102 10.14 -5.59 15.79
N VAL A 103 9.59 -6.58 15.10
CA VAL A 103 10.32 -7.51 14.27
C VAL A 103 10.36 -6.99 12.85
N LYS A 104 11.58 -6.85 12.30
CA LYS A 104 11.80 -6.43 10.91
C LYS A 104 11.38 -7.53 9.93
N PRO A 105 10.64 -7.20 8.86
CA PRO A 105 10.08 -8.20 7.96
C PRO A 105 11.08 -8.82 6.99
N ASN A 106 12.17 -8.12 6.64
CA ASN A 106 13.07 -8.48 5.54
C ASN A 106 13.61 -9.92 5.65
N ALA A 107 14.16 -10.29 6.81
CA ALA A 107 14.70 -11.63 7.02
C ALA A 107 13.63 -12.74 6.97
N TYR A 108 12.36 -12.41 7.21
CA TYR A 108 11.25 -13.36 7.11
C TYR A 108 10.74 -13.46 5.67
N ASN A 109 10.60 -12.32 4.98
CA ASN A 109 10.14 -12.26 3.60
C ASN A 109 11.19 -12.82 2.62
N ALA A 110 12.48 -12.68 2.91
CA ALA A 110 13.55 -13.30 2.13
C ALA A 110 13.45 -14.83 2.12
N LYS A 111 13.03 -15.45 3.24
CA LYS A 111 12.79 -16.90 3.32
C LYS A 111 11.59 -17.37 2.48
N VAL A 112 10.66 -16.47 2.17
CA VAL A 112 9.48 -16.77 1.33
C VAL A 112 9.81 -16.53 -0.14
N THR A 113 10.47 -15.42 -0.45
CA THR A 113 10.67 -14.96 -1.83
C THR A 113 12.00 -15.40 -2.44
N GLY A 114 12.96 -15.85 -1.62
CA GLY A 114 14.34 -16.10 -2.04
C GLY A 114 15.13 -14.82 -2.34
N ILE A 115 14.52 -13.64 -2.19
CA ILE A 115 15.14 -12.35 -2.50
C ILE A 115 15.44 -11.64 -1.17
N ASP A 116 16.72 -11.41 -0.90
CA ASP A 116 17.11 -10.55 0.21
C ASP A 116 17.03 -9.08 -0.24
N GLN A 117 15.97 -8.40 0.20
CA GLN A 117 15.84 -6.97 -0.02
C GLN A 117 16.50 -6.24 1.15
N PRO A 118 17.50 -5.36 0.92
CA PRO A 118 18.08 -4.59 1.99
C PRO A 118 17.02 -3.70 2.63
N ASN A 119 17.07 -3.52 3.96
CA ASN A 119 16.20 -2.57 4.64
C ASN A 119 16.44 -1.19 4.03
N VAL A 120 15.47 -0.65 3.28
CA VAL A 120 15.53 0.75 2.86
C VAL A 120 15.30 1.60 4.11
N ILE A 121 16.38 1.95 4.80
CA ILE A 121 16.33 2.90 5.92
C ILE A 121 15.98 4.26 5.31
N ARG A 122 14.68 4.59 5.27
CA ARG A 122 14.24 5.94 4.93
C ARG A 122 14.70 6.88 6.03
N LYS A 123 15.31 8.01 5.65
CA LYS A 123 15.50 9.12 6.58
C LYS A 123 14.12 9.54 7.10
N ILE A 124 13.96 9.55 8.42
CA ILE A 124 12.75 10.00 9.12
C ILE A 124 12.34 11.36 8.52
N GLY A 125 11.12 11.44 7.99
CA GLY A 125 10.56 12.67 7.39
C GLY A 125 10.44 12.70 5.86
N GLN A 126 11.06 11.78 5.10
CA GLN A 126 10.78 11.69 3.65
C GLN A 126 9.56 10.80 3.39
N ARG A 127 8.41 11.42 3.09
CA ARG A 127 7.29 10.70 2.46
C ARG A 127 7.78 10.16 1.10
N PRO A 128 7.54 8.88 0.78
CA PRO A 128 7.87 8.36 -0.55
C PRO A 128 7.22 9.21 -1.64
N ASN A 129 7.93 9.40 -2.75
CA ASN A 129 7.39 10.09 -3.91
C ASN A 129 6.11 9.38 -4.36
N ARG A 130 4.97 10.09 -4.31
CA ARG A 130 3.68 9.59 -4.78
C ARG A 130 3.81 9.28 -6.27
N ASN A 131 3.82 7.99 -6.60
CA ASN A 131 4.04 7.48 -7.95
C ASN A 131 3.05 6.34 -8.24
N PHE A 132 2.95 5.89 -9.49
CA PHE A 132 1.97 4.86 -9.86
C PHE A 132 2.19 3.54 -9.12
N HIS A 133 3.45 3.15 -8.91
CA HIS A 133 3.81 1.97 -8.14
C HIS A 133 3.33 2.08 -6.68
N TYR A 134 3.55 3.23 -6.04
CA TYR A 134 3.12 3.55 -4.68
C TYR A 134 1.60 3.48 -4.53
N LEU A 135 0.86 3.87 -5.58
CA LEU A 135 -0.60 3.79 -5.64
C LEU A 135 -1.12 2.44 -6.19
N SER A 136 -0.23 1.51 -6.53
CA SER A 136 -0.56 0.22 -7.16
C SER A 136 -1.42 0.35 -8.41
N ILE A 137 -1.08 1.34 -9.23
CA ILE A 137 -1.68 1.54 -10.55
C ILE A 137 -0.80 0.79 -11.55
N PRO A 138 -1.34 -0.22 -12.25
CA PRO A 138 -0.54 -1.04 -13.16
C PRO A 138 -0.20 -0.29 -14.45
N ILE A 139 0.91 -0.68 -15.07
CA ILE A 139 1.25 -0.26 -16.44
C ILE A 139 0.12 -0.72 -17.36
N GLY A 140 -0.30 0.16 -18.28
CA GLY A 140 -1.46 -0.06 -19.14
C GLY A 140 -2.79 0.41 -18.55
N ALA A 141 -2.84 0.82 -17.27
CA ALA A 141 -4.06 1.38 -16.68
C ALA A 141 -4.52 2.64 -17.42
N LYS A 142 -5.84 2.74 -17.62
CA LYS A 142 -6.50 3.94 -18.15
C LYS A 142 -6.88 4.87 -17.01
N LEU A 143 -6.42 6.12 -17.09
CA LEU A 143 -6.75 7.17 -16.14
C LEU A 143 -7.67 8.18 -16.80
N GLN A 144 -8.77 8.49 -16.14
CA GLN A 144 -9.80 9.40 -16.64
C GLN A 144 -9.54 10.82 -16.16
N PHE A 145 -9.69 11.81 -17.05
CA PHE A 145 -9.54 13.21 -16.70
C PHE A 145 -10.76 13.69 -15.89
N LYS A 146 -10.51 14.45 -14.82
CA LYS A 146 -11.53 14.85 -13.85
C LYS A 146 -12.71 15.61 -14.47
N ASP A 147 -12.44 16.54 -15.37
CA ASP A 147 -13.48 17.43 -15.94
C ASP A 147 -14.15 16.84 -17.18
N ASP A 148 -13.62 15.75 -17.73
CA ASP A 148 -14.21 15.03 -18.85
C ASP A 148 -13.69 13.58 -18.88
N PRO A 149 -14.49 12.61 -18.38
CA PRO A 149 -14.11 11.21 -18.35
C PRO A 149 -13.83 10.58 -19.72
N LYS A 150 -14.25 11.22 -20.83
CA LYS A 150 -13.94 10.75 -22.19
C LYS A 150 -12.47 10.99 -22.55
N ILE A 151 -11.79 11.88 -21.83
CA ILE A 151 -10.36 12.13 -22.01
C ILE A 151 -9.61 11.15 -21.12
N GLU A 152 -8.89 10.23 -21.75
CA GLU A 152 -8.12 9.20 -21.05
C GLU A 152 -6.63 9.29 -21.36
N VAL A 153 -5.81 8.89 -20.40
CA VAL A 153 -4.37 8.66 -20.56
C VAL A 153 -4.01 7.25 -20.13
N THR A 154 -2.95 6.69 -20.70
CA THR A 154 -2.53 5.30 -20.41
C THR A 154 -1.23 5.31 -19.63
N VAL A 155 -1.14 4.59 -18.51
CA VAL A 155 0.09 4.49 -17.71
C VAL A 155 1.17 3.73 -18.47
N LEU A 156 2.37 4.30 -18.58
CA LEU A 156 3.50 3.72 -19.30
C LEU A 156 4.59 3.16 -18.37
N ASP A 157 4.70 3.68 -17.14
CA ASP A 157 5.68 3.20 -16.17
C ASP A 157 5.12 3.19 -14.73
N GLY A 158 5.92 2.72 -13.77
CA GLY A 158 5.57 2.76 -12.35
C GLY A 158 5.85 4.09 -11.65
N LYS A 159 6.45 5.07 -12.35
CA LYS A 159 6.85 6.36 -11.76
C LYS A 159 5.75 7.40 -11.98
N ASN A 160 5.70 7.98 -13.18
CA ASN A 160 4.79 9.09 -13.48
C ASN A 160 4.55 9.30 -14.98
N GLN A 161 4.99 8.39 -15.85
CA GLN A 161 4.87 8.55 -17.30
C GLN A 161 3.55 7.96 -17.81
N VAL A 162 2.91 8.70 -18.72
CA VAL A 162 1.66 8.31 -19.37
C VAL A 162 1.71 8.61 -20.87
N LEU A 163 0.99 7.81 -21.64
CA LEU A 163 0.62 8.12 -23.02
C LEU A 163 -0.55 9.10 -22.97
N CYS A 164 -0.28 10.34 -23.36
CA CYS A 164 -1.28 11.39 -23.35
C CYS A 164 -2.19 11.30 -24.57
N ARG A 165 -3.37 11.92 -24.49
CA ARG A 165 -4.34 11.99 -25.59
C ARG A 165 -3.77 12.66 -26.86
N CYS A 166 -2.77 13.53 -26.76
CA CYS A 166 -2.09 14.09 -27.93
C CYS A 166 -1.19 13.09 -28.66
N GLY A 167 -1.08 11.84 -28.19
CA GLY A 167 -0.21 10.80 -28.74
C GLY A 167 1.22 10.83 -28.20
N ASN A 168 1.60 11.88 -27.46
CA ASN A 168 2.95 12.01 -26.91
C ASN A 168 3.09 11.39 -25.52
N LEU A 169 4.33 11.00 -25.21
CA LEU A 169 4.74 10.58 -23.88
C LEU A 169 4.90 11.80 -22.98
N HIS A 170 4.22 11.80 -21.85
CA HIS A 170 4.22 12.90 -20.89
C HIS A 170 4.29 12.40 -19.47
N THR A 171 4.87 13.21 -18.58
CA THR A 171 4.62 13.06 -17.15
C THR A 171 3.14 13.29 -16.87
N LEU A 172 2.61 12.71 -15.80
CA LEU A 172 1.19 12.86 -15.43
C LEU A 172 0.78 14.34 -15.31
N SER A 173 1.64 15.20 -14.75
CA SER A 173 1.37 16.64 -14.67
C SER A 173 1.35 17.30 -16.05
N ARG A 174 2.31 16.98 -16.93
CA ARG A 174 2.31 17.52 -18.31
C ARG A 174 1.09 17.06 -19.09
N ALA A 175 0.66 15.82 -18.89
CA ALA A 175 -0.57 15.28 -19.47
C ALA A 175 -1.82 16.01 -18.93
N ALA A 176 -1.86 16.38 -17.64
CA ALA A 176 -2.96 17.15 -17.08
C ALA A 176 -3.07 18.55 -17.71
N ILE A 177 -1.93 19.21 -17.93
CA ILE A 177 -1.86 20.50 -18.64
C ILE A 177 -2.42 20.33 -20.06
N CYS A 178 -1.93 19.34 -20.81
CA CYS A 178 -2.37 19.08 -22.18
C CYS A 178 -3.88 18.76 -22.26
N CYS A 179 -4.39 17.92 -21.36
CA CYS A 179 -5.81 17.55 -21.34
C CYS A 179 -6.70 18.75 -20.97
N TYR A 180 -6.27 19.57 -20.02
CA TYR A 180 -6.99 20.77 -19.64
C TYR A 180 -7.02 21.79 -20.78
N ASP A 181 -5.86 22.12 -21.35
CA ASP A 181 -5.77 23.14 -22.39
C ASP A 181 -6.63 22.74 -23.60
N TYR A 182 -6.65 21.45 -23.97
CA TYR A 182 -7.60 20.96 -24.96
C TYR A 182 -9.06 21.14 -24.50
N ARG A 183 -9.41 20.70 -23.28
CA ARG A 183 -10.80 20.69 -22.79
C ARG A 183 -11.41 22.08 -22.73
N HIS A 184 -10.57 23.09 -22.50
CA HIS A 184 -10.95 24.49 -22.37
C HIS A 184 -10.58 25.34 -23.59
N ASN A 185 -10.13 24.72 -24.69
CA ASN A 185 -9.71 25.40 -25.92
C ASN A 185 -8.72 26.56 -25.68
N LEU A 186 -7.74 26.34 -24.80
CA LEU A 186 -6.72 27.34 -24.45
C LEU A 186 -5.56 27.30 -25.44
N SER A 187 -5.09 28.47 -25.86
CA SER A 187 -3.96 28.62 -26.78
C SER A 187 -3.06 29.79 -26.39
N GLY A 188 -1.80 29.78 -26.84
CA GLY A 188 -0.84 30.85 -26.58
C GLY A 188 -0.58 31.04 -25.09
N GLU A 189 -0.56 32.29 -24.63
CA GLU A 189 -0.26 32.67 -23.23
C GLU A 189 -1.25 32.11 -22.19
N GLN A 190 -2.44 31.68 -22.63
CA GLN A 190 -3.45 31.10 -21.73
C GLN A 190 -3.20 29.61 -21.44
N SER A 191 -2.42 28.95 -22.31
CA SER A 191 -2.08 27.53 -22.20
C SER A 191 -0.87 27.30 -21.29
N GLY A 192 -0.63 26.05 -20.88
CA GLY A 192 0.61 25.68 -20.20
C GLY A 192 0.63 25.93 -18.69
N ARG A 193 -0.46 26.39 -18.07
CA ARG A 193 -0.53 26.59 -16.61
C ARG A 193 -0.32 25.29 -15.85
N ASP A 194 0.49 25.35 -14.80
CA ASP A 194 0.84 24.19 -13.99
C ASP A 194 -0.38 23.51 -13.34
N ARG A 195 -0.38 22.18 -13.42
CA ARG A 195 -1.43 21.33 -12.85
C ARG A 195 -0.81 20.10 -12.21
N ASN A 196 -1.18 19.84 -10.96
CA ASN A 196 -0.78 18.63 -10.26
C ASN A 196 -1.48 17.42 -10.89
N GLY A 197 -0.76 16.60 -11.64
CA GLY A 197 -1.32 15.45 -12.33
C GLY A 197 -2.17 14.52 -11.43
N PHE A 198 -1.77 14.29 -10.19
CA PHE A 198 -2.53 13.42 -9.27
C PHE A 198 -3.90 14.00 -8.87
N ALA A 199 -4.09 15.32 -8.96
CA ALA A 199 -5.37 15.96 -8.64
C ALA A 199 -6.35 15.99 -9.83
N TRP A 200 -5.87 15.68 -11.04
CA TRP A 200 -6.60 15.86 -12.30
C TRP A 200 -7.02 14.55 -12.98
N PHE A 201 -6.52 13.43 -12.49
CA PHE A 201 -6.86 12.12 -13.02
C PHE A 201 -7.49 11.23 -11.94
N SER A 202 -8.38 10.34 -12.37
CA SER A 202 -9.00 9.31 -11.55
C SER A 202 -8.72 7.91 -12.10
N TYR A 203 -8.66 6.96 -11.19
CA TYR A 203 -8.60 5.53 -11.48
C TYR A 203 -9.72 4.83 -10.70
N HIS A 204 -10.53 4.01 -11.39
CA HIS A 204 -11.74 3.39 -10.82
C HIS A 204 -12.65 4.40 -10.08
N HIS A 205 -12.88 5.57 -10.70
CA HIS A 205 -13.68 6.68 -10.16
C HIS A 205 -13.14 7.36 -8.88
N ILE A 206 -11.92 7.05 -8.45
CA ILE A 206 -11.26 7.71 -7.31
C ILE A 206 -10.15 8.60 -7.85
N LEU A 207 -10.12 9.88 -7.45
CA LEU A 207 -9.04 10.79 -7.83
C LEU A 207 -7.70 10.27 -7.31
N LEU A 208 -6.66 10.36 -8.14
CA LEU A 208 -5.34 9.84 -7.81
C LEU A 208 -4.70 10.52 -6.59
N LYS A 209 -5.12 11.72 -6.20
CA LYS A 209 -4.73 12.39 -4.95
C LYS A 209 -5.34 11.75 -3.69
N ASP A 210 -6.47 11.06 -3.86
CA ASP A 210 -7.27 10.46 -2.78
C ASP A 210 -7.05 8.94 -2.67
N VAL A 211 -6.43 8.32 -3.69
CA VAL A 211 -6.04 6.90 -3.66
C VAL A 211 -5.06 6.65 -2.50
N LYS A 212 -5.34 5.67 -1.65
CA LYS A 212 -4.42 5.28 -0.57
C LYS A 212 -3.38 4.30 -1.12
N PRO A 213 -2.11 4.44 -0.72
CA PRO A 213 -1.06 3.51 -1.14
C PRO A 213 -1.31 2.10 -0.61
N VAL A 214 -0.85 1.11 -1.38
CA VAL A 214 -0.84 -0.29 -0.95
C VAL A 214 0.35 -0.52 -0.03
N VAL A 215 0.16 -1.45 0.89
CA VAL A 215 0.86 -1.63 2.16
C VAL A 215 2.35 -2.02 1.99
N ASN A 216 2.77 -2.31 0.76
CA ASN A 216 4.10 -2.80 0.41
C ASN A 216 5.02 -1.80 -0.34
N ALA A 217 4.58 -0.57 -0.66
CA ALA A 217 5.48 0.41 -1.28
C ALA A 217 6.40 1.12 -0.28
N GLU A 218 6.37 0.68 0.99
CA GLU A 218 7.15 1.20 2.11
C GLU A 218 8.19 0.21 2.64
N LEU A 219 8.38 -0.94 1.95
CA LEU A 219 9.45 -1.90 2.20
C LEU A 219 10.55 -1.79 1.14
#